data_AF-A0A533ZBH8-F1
#
_entry.id   AF-A0A533ZBH8-F1
#
_cell.length_a   1.000
_cell.length_b   1.000
_cell.length_c   1.000
_cell.angle_alpha   90.00
_cell.angle_beta   90.00
_cell.angle_gamma   90.00
#
_symmetry.space_group_name_H-M   'P 1'
#
loop_
_entity.id
_entity.type
_entity.pdbx_description
1 polymer ?
#
loop_
_entity_poly.entity_id
_entity_poly.type
_entity_poly.pdbx_seq_one_letter_code
_entity_poly.pdbx_strand_id
1 'polypeptide(L)'
;MRTGPVITVLIPLPVEYNPDKYGRRKPVEDAKFERTANEVATHFQGGGAIWKSRRGETMTGYWWNKGVVDLDTNALLELDMHDTKENRQWILRYAEKVLLKRFKQEAIYVRFVSGTESYLIRRVAST
;
A
#
# COMPACT_ATOMS: atom_id res chain seq x y z
N MET A 1 16.52 3.34 -20.80
CA MET A 1 15.50 2.60 -20.01
C MET A 1 16.23 1.68 -19.05
N ARG A 2 15.94 1.74 -17.75
CA ARG A 2 16.55 0.82 -16.78
C ARG A 2 15.93 -0.57 -16.99
N THR A 3 16.65 -1.46 -17.65
CA THR A 3 16.25 -2.83 -17.96
C THR A 3 16.65 -3.72 -16.77
N GLY A 4 15.77 -3.82 -15.78
CA GLY A 4 15.93 -4.71 -14.63
C GLY A 4 14.60 -5.37 -14.29
N PRO A 5 14.62 -6.51 -13.57
CA PRO A 5 13.40 -7.21 -13.18
C PRO A 5 12.46 -6.24 -12.44
N VAL A 6 11.18 -6.32 -12.76
CA VAL A 6 10.12 -5.58 -12.06
C VAL A 6 9.57 -6.47 -10.95
N ILE A 7 9.23 -5.85 -9.83
CA ILE A 7 8.59 -6.50 -8.69
C ILE A 7 7.36 -5.70 -8.28
N THR A 8 6.30 -6.41 -7.92
CA THR A 8 5.10 -5.79 -7.38
C THR A 8 5.21 -5.71 -5.86
N VAL A 9 4.94 -4.53 -5.30
CA VAL A 9 4.89 -4.31 -3.86
C VAL A 9 3.44 -4.19 -3.43
N LEU A 10 3.05 -5.00 -2.45
CA LEU A 10 1.72 -5.03 -1.86
C LEU A 10 1.80 -4.59 -0.40
N ILE A 11 1.13 -3.49 -0.07
CA ILE A 11 1.06 -2.92 1.27
C ILE A 11 -0.41 -2.74 1.65
N PRO A 12 -0.97 -3.61 2.50
CA PRO A 12 -2.29 -3.39 3.03
C PRO A 12 -2.25 -2.20 4.01
N LEU A 13 -3.17 -1.26 3.83
CA LEU A 13 -3.33 -0.05 4.63
C LEU A 13 -4.69 -0.07 5.32
N PRO A 14 -4.76 0.24 6.62
CA PRO A 14 -6.00 0.12 7.36
C PRO A 14 -7.00 1.20 6.92
N VAL A 15 -8.27 0.83 6.75
CA VAL A 15 -9.32 1.82 6.45
C VAL A 15 -9.88 2.48 7.72
N GLU A 16 -9.56 1.92 8.89
CA GLU A 16 -9.90 2.45 10.19
C GLU A 16 -8.68 2.51 11.11
N TYR A 17 -8.67 3.45 12.06
CA TYR A 17 -7.68 3.45 13.13
C TYR A 17 -7.91 2.30 14.10
N ASN A 18 -6.85 1.97 14.86
CA ASN A 18 -6.95 1.07 16.01
C ASN A 18 -8.07 1.52 16.97
N PRO A 19 -8.76 0.58 17.64
CA PRO A 19 -9.83 0.90 18.55
C PRO A 19 -9.38 1.90 19.63
N ASP A 20 -10.26 2.85 19.97
CA ASP A 20 -10.05 3.69 21.16
C ASP A 20 -10.25 2.89 22.46
N LYS A 21 -10.09 3.56 23.61
CA LYS A 21 -10.28 2.95 24.94
C LYS A 21 -11.69 2.38 25.18
N TYR A 22 -12.66 2.67 24.31
CA TYR A 22 -14.02 2.15 24.35
C TYR A 22 -14.27 1.08 23.27
N GLY A 23 -13.22 0.63 22.56
CA GLY A 23 -13.31 -0.34 21.48
C GLY A 23 -13.83 0.22 20.16
N ARG A 24 -14.00 1.54 20.03
CA ARG A 24 -14.56 2.16 18.82
C ARG A 24 -13.47 2.48 17.82
N ARG A 25 -13.67 2.07 16.57
CA ARG A 25 -12.80 2.42 15.45
C ARG A 25 -13.32 3.66 14.73
N LYS A 26 -12.41 4.44 14.17
CA LYS A 26 -12.71 5.63 13.35
C LYS A 26 -12.12 5.44 11.96
N PRO A 27 -12.83 5.84 10.89
CA PRO A 27 -12.29 5.74 9.55
C PRO A 27 -11.03 6.62 9.41
N VAL A 28 -10.05 6.13 8.66
CA VAL A 28 -8.89 6.91 8.23
C VAL A 28 -9.32 7.87 7.11
N GLU A 29 -8.83 9.10 7.17
CA GLU A 29 -9.20 10.15 6.21
C GLU A 29 -8.67 9.84 4.79
N ASP A 30 -9.52 9.99 3.77
CA ASP A 30 -9.21 9.69 2.36
C ASP A 30 -7.94 10.41 1.86
N ALA A 31 -7.75 11.66 2.28
CA ALA A 31 -6.58 12.47 1.94
C ALA A 31 -5.24 11.80 2.29
N LYS A 32 -5.21 10.91 3.29
CA LYS A 32 -3.99 10.16 3.64
C LYS A 32 -3.65 9.09 2.62
N PHE A 33 -4.65 8.45 2.03
CA PHE A 33 -4.45 7.46 0.96
C PHE A 33 -4.02 8.17 -0.32
N GLU A 34 -4.71 9.24 -0.71
CA GLU A 34 -4.37 10.05 -1.89
C GLU A 34 -2.93 10.59 -1.81
N ARG A 35 -2.55 11.14 -0.65
CA ARG A 35 -1.19 11.59 -0.40
C ARG A 35 -0.16 10.45 -0.52
N THR A 36 -0.50 9.27 0.00
CA THR A 36 0.38 8.09 -0.10
C THR A 36 0.56 7.67 -1.55
N ALA A 37 -0.52 7.59 -2.33
CA ALA A 37 -0.46 7.26 -3.76
C ALA A 37 0.41 8.27 -4.52
N ASN A 38 0.21 9.56 -4.31
CA ASN A 38 0.95 10.62 -4.99
C ASN A 38 2.45 10.58 -4.66
N GLU A 39 2.83 10.39 -3.39
CA GLU A 39 4.23 10.33 -2.97
C GLU A 39 4.95 9.13 -3.61
N VAL A 40 4.30 7.96 -3.62
CA VAL A 40 4.85 6.73 -4.21
C VAL A 40 4.96 6.84 -5.73
N ALA A 41 3.89 7.26 -6.40
CA ALA A 41 3.88 7.44 -7.86
C ALA A 41 4.94 8.44 -8.32
N THR A 42 5.10 9.55 -7.58
CA THR A 42 6.13 10.55 -7.85
C THR A 42 7.54 9.98 -7.70
N HIS A 43 7.78 9.18 -6.66
CA HIS A 43 9.10 8.61 -6.40
C HIS A 43 9.54 7.62 -7.48
N PHE A 44 8.65 6.70 -7.87
CA PHE A 44 8.98 5.65 -8.83
C PHE A 44 8.73 6.06 -10.28
N GLN A 45 8.17 7.24 -10.53
CA GLN A 45 7.78 7.72 -11.87
C GLN A 45 6.92 6.68 -12.63
N GLY A 46 6.09 5.95 -11.90
CA GLY A 46 5.39 4.75 -12.35
C GLY A 46 3.92 4.72 -11.96
N GLY A 47 3.21 3.70 -12.45
CA GLY A 47 1.82 3.43 -12.08
C GLY A 47 1.75 2.62 -10.79
N GLY A 48 0.87 3.04 -9.88
CA GLY A 48 0.47 2.25 -8.72
C GLY A 48 -1.02 2.48 -8.49
N ALA A 49 -1.69 1.51 -7.86
CA ALA A 49 -3.09 1.58 -7.53
C ALA A 49 -3.25 1.51 -6.01
N ILE A 50 -4.13 2.34 -5.46
CA ILE A 50 -4.70 2.07 -4.14
C ILE A 50 -6.09 1.51 -4.37
N TRP A 51 -6.25 0.22 -4.09
CA TRP A 51 -7.52 -0.45 -4.12
C TRP A 51 -8.21 -0.21 -2.79
N LYS A 52 -9.20 0.67 -2.78
CA LYS A 52 -10.07 0.88 -1.63
C LYS A 52 -11.44 0.34 -1.99
N SER A 53 -11.93 -0.61 -1.21
CA SER A 53 -13.29 -1.08 -1.37
C SER A 53 -14.29 0.04 -1.07
N ARG A 54 -15.33 0.15 -1.91
CA ARG A 54 -16.54 0.91 -1.57
C ARG A 54 -17.51 0.00 -0.82
N ARG A 55 -18.33 0.61 0.06
CA ARG A 55 -19.37 -0.03 0.89
C ARG A 55 -19.90 -1.35 0.29
N GLY A 56 -19.53 -2.47 0.93
CA GLY A 56 -20.08 -3.80 0.64
C GLY A 56 -19.05 -4.88 0.29
N GLU A 57 -17.90 -4.51 -0.28
CA GLU A 57 -16.91 -5.48 -0.78
C GLU A 57 -15.59 -5.40 0.00
N THR A 58 -15.63 -5.45 1.33
CA THR A 58 -14.42 -5.27 2.14
C THR A 58 -13.44 -6.42 1.90
N MET A 59 -12.24 -6.09 1.38
CA MET A 59 -11.07 -6.95 1.45
C MET A 59 -10.74 -7.17 2.94
N THR A 60 -11.35 -8.20 3.50
CA THR A 60 -11.14 -8.61 4.88
C THR A 60 -9.90 -9.49 4.92
N GLY A 61 -8.91 -9.05 5.69
CA GLY A 61 -7.71 -9.82 5.97
C GLY A 61 -7.74 -10.30 7.42
N TYR A 62 -7.25 -11.51 7.64
CA TYR A 62 -6.84 -11.96 8.98
C TYR A 62 -5.35 -11.73 9.14
N TRP A 63 -4.97 -11.17 10.29
CA TRP A 63 -3.63 -10.72 10.58
C TRP A 63 -3.18 -11.43 11.83
N TRP A 64 -2.15 -12.28 11.72
CA TRP A 64 -1.54 -12.88 12.89
C TRP A 64 -0.33 -12.07 13.32
N ASN A 65 -0.30 -11.62 14.58
CA ASN A 65 0.87 -10.99 15.17
C ASN A 65 1.05 -11.48 16.60
N LYS A 66 2.18 -12.15 16.88
CA LYS A 66 2.57 -12.63 18.23
C LYS A 66 1.46 -13.41 18.97
N GLY A 67 0.69 -14.22 18.26
CA GLY A 67 -0.36 -15.07 18.85
C GLY A 67 -1.77 -14.48 18.78
N VAL A 68 -1.93 -13.23 18.33
CA VAL A 68 -3.24 -12.58 18.17
C VAL A 68 -3.63 -12.62 16.69
N VAL A 69 -4.86 -13.04 16.40
CA VAL A 69 -5.47 -12.95 15.07
C VAL A 69 -6.45 -11.77 15.07
N ASP A 70 -6.12 -10.73 14.31
CA ASP A 70 -6.98 -9.57 14.09
C ASP A 70 -7.67 -9.66 12.74
N LEU A 71 -8.99 -9.43 12.74
CA LEU A 71 -9.74 -9.18 11.51
C LEU A 71 -9.62 -7.69 11.18
N ASP A 72 -9.12 -7.37 9.99
CA ASP A 72 -8.99 -5.99 9.58
C ASP A 72 -9.43 -5.75 8.14
N THR A 73 -10.09 -4.62 7.95
CA THR A 73 -10.55 -4.16 6.64
C THR A 73 -9.48 -3.24 6.08
N ASN A 74 -8.90 -3.62 4.95
CA ASN A 74 -7.76 -2.90 4.40
C ASN A 74 -8.03 -2.40 2.98
N ALA A 75 -7.49 -1.21 2.70
CA ALA A 75 -7.13 -0.83 1.34
C ALA A 75 -5.82 -1.52 0.97
N LEU A 76 -5.56 -1.75 -0.31
CA LEU A 76 -4.30 -2.30 -0.79
C LEU A 76 -3.57 -1.25 -1.61
N LEU A 77 -2.42 -0.79 -1.14
CA LEU A 77 -1.46 -0.09 -1.98
C LEU A 77 -0.67 -1.13 -2.78
N GLU A 78 -0.83 -1.08 -4.09
CA GLU A 78 -0.11 -1.87 -5.07
C GLU A 78 0.74 -0.93 -5.93
N LEU A 79 2.01 -1.25 -6.10
CA LEU A 79 2.88 -0.55 -7.02
C LEU A 79 3.87 -1.51 -7.69
N ASP A 80 4.25 -1.18 -8.92
CA ASP A 80 5.34 -1.85 -9.61
C ASP A 80 6.58 -0.99 -9.58
N MET A 81 7.72 -1.61 -9.27
CA MET A 81 9.02 -0.94 -9.25
C MET A 81 10.12 -1.86 -9.75
N HIS A 82 11.23 -1.28 -10.21
CA HIS A 82 12.43 -2.07 -10.48
C HIS A 82 12.95 -2.70 -9.19
N ASP A 83 13.33 -3.97 -9.26
CA ASP A 83 13.83 -4.74 -8.15
C ASP A 83 15.31 -4.42 -7.87
N THR A 84 15.55 -3.28 -7.24
CA THR A 84 16.87 -2.89 -6.75
C THR A 84 16.89 -2.80 -5.22
N LYS A 85 18.08 -2.95 -4.64
CA LYS A 85 18.27 -2.84 -3.19
C LYS A 85 17.84 -1.45 -2.69
N GLU A 86 18.13 -0.41 -3.45
CA GLU A 86 17.77 0.98 -3.14
C GLU A 86 16.25 1.16 -3.06
N ASN A 87 15.52 0.64 -4.05
CA ASN A 87 14.06 0.73 -4.11
C ASN A 87 13.39 -0.06 -2.98
N ARG A 88 13.82 -1.30 -2.74
CA ARG A 88 13.34 -2.10 -1.59
C ARG A 88 13.55 -1.36 -0.27
N GLN A 89 14.75 -0.82 -0.08
CA GLN A 89 15.10 -0.07 1.12
C GLN A 89 14.32 1.24 1.26
N TRP A 90 14.02 1.91 0.15
CA TRP A 90 13.17 3.10 0.17
C TRP A 90 11.76 2.75 0.66
N ILE A 91 11.14 1.70 0.12
CA ILE A 91 9.81 1.24 0.54
C ILE A 91 9.79 0.90 2.04
N LEU A 92 10.75 0.11 2.51
CA LEU A 92 10.80 -0.30 3.91
C LEU A 92 10.94 0.91 4.85
N ARG A 93 11.82 1.86 4.52
CA ARG A 93 11.95 3.11 5.30
C ARG A 93 10.73 4.00 5.21
N TYR A 94 10.07 4.04 4.06
CA TYR A 94 8.84 4.80 3.88
C TYR A 94 7.70 4.21 4.73
N ALA A 95 7.57 2.88 4.74
CA ALA A 95 6.62 2.19 5.60
C ALA A 95 6.88 2.49 7.08
N GLU A 96 8.12 2.36 7.53
CA GLU A 96 8.54 2.60 8.91
C GLU A 96 8.32 4.07 9.34
N LYS A 97 8.85 5.04 8.57
CA LYS A 97 8.91 6.43 9.00
C LYS A 97 7.65 7.23 8.67
N VAL A 98 6.93 6.83 7.63
CA VAL A 98 5.79 7.59 7.11
C VAL A 98 4.49 6.84 7.34
N LEU A 99 4.37 5.59 6.88
CA LEU A 99 3.09 4.89 6.91
C LEU A 99 2.65 4.54 8.33
N LEU A 100 3.54 4.01 9.18
CA LEU A 100 3.20 3.70 10.58
C LEU A 100 2.62 4.94 11.30
N LYS A 101 3.30 6.08 11.17
CA LYS A 101 2.86 7.35 11.77
C LYS A 101 1.57 7.88 11.13
N ARG A 102 1.47 7.84 9.80
CA ARG A 102 0.31 8.38 9.05
C ARG A 102 -0.97 7.63 9.39
N PHE A 103 -0.90 6.30 9.47
CA PHE A 103 -2.03 5.41 9.70
C PHE A 103 -2.19 4.98 11.17
N LYS A 104 -1.29 5.46 12.06
CA LYS A 104 -1.29 5.17 13.51
C LYS A 104 -1.28 3.67 13.82
N GLN A 105 -0.46 2.92 13.08
CA GLN A 105 -0.32 1.48 13.22
C GLN A 105 0.97 1.15 13.96
N GLU A 106 0.95 0.05 14.71
CA GLU A 106 2.15 -0.50 15.36
C GLU A 106 2.99 -1.34 14.40
N ALA A 107 2.36 -1.88 13.36
CA ALA A 107 3.00 -2.67 12.32
C ALA A 107 2.29 -2.46 10.97
N ILE A 108 3.05 -2.55 9.87
CA ILE A 108 2.54 -2.56 8.50
C ILE A 108 3.24 -3.68 7.75
N TYR A 109 2.45 -4.52 7.08
CA TYR A 109 2.99 -5.54 6.19
C TYR A 109 3.44 -4.94 4.86
N VAL A 110 4.63 -5.34 4.43
CA VAL A 110 5.15 -5.05 3.09
C VAL A 110 5.48 -6.39 2.44
N ARG A 111 4.85 -6.69 1.31
CA ARG A 111 5.13 -7.89 0.52
C ARG A 111 5.76 -7.50 -0.81
N PHE A 112 6.84 -8.19 -1.15
CA PHE A 112 7.51 -8.10 -2.44
C PHE A 112 7.17 -9.35 -3.24
N VAL A 113 6.45 -9.20 -4.35
CA VAL A 113 5.97 -10.30 -5.20
C VAL A 113 6.72 -10.27 -6.52
N SER A 114 7.63 -11.22 -6.72
CA SER A 114 8.40 -11.39 -7.94
C SER A 114 7.67 -12.24 -8.98
N GLY A 115 8.03 -12.10 -10.25
CA GLY A 115 7.48 -12.92 -11.33
C GLY A 115 6.10 -12.44 -11.81
N THR A 116 5.78 -11.17 -11.59
CA THR A 116 4.58 -10.53 -12.13
C THR A 116 4.88 -9.94 -13.52
N GLU A 117 3.92 -10.09 -14.44
CA GLU A 117 3.93 -9.42 -15.73
C GLU A 117 2.89 -8.29 -15.72
N SER A 118 3.36 -7.06 -15.89
CA SER A 118 2.51 -5.88 -15.90
C SER A 118 2.59 -5.17 -17.25
N TYR A 119 1.43 -4.86 -17.83
CA TYR A 119 1.33 -4.13 -19.09
C TYR A 119 0.63 -2.79 -18.87
N LEU A 120 1.36 -1.70 -19.12
CA LEU A 120 0.76 -0.36 -19.11
C LEU A 120 0.22 -0.01 -20.50
N ILE A 121 -1.10 -0.05 -20.66
CA ILE A 121 -1.77 0.35 -21.91
C ILE A 121 -2.10 1.84 -21.83
N ARG A 122 -1.55 2.65 -22.76
CA ARG A 122 -1.85 4.09 -22.87
C ARG A 122 -2.50 4.39 -24.21
N ARG A 123 -3.56 5.21 -24.21
CA ARG A 123 -3.99 5.90 -25.45
C ARG A 123 -3.07 7.10 -25.65
N VAL A 124 -2.47 7.20 -26.84
CA VAL A 124 -1.88 8.46 -27.30
C VAL A 124 -3.03 9.30 -27.82
N ALA A 125 -3.24 10.49 -27.27
CA ALA A 125 -4.21 11.42 -27.83
C ALA A 125 -3.74 11.79 -29.24
N SER A 126 -4.58 11.52 -30.25
CA SER A 126 -4.36 12.01 -31.60
C SER A 126 -4.50 13.53 -31.57
N THR A 127 -3.38 14.25 -31.70
CA THR A 127 -3.38 15.68 -32.04
C THR A 127 -3.77 15.89 -33.49
#